data_AF-A0A9W6HNG7-F1
#
_entry.id   AF-A0A9W6HNG7-F1
#
_cell.length_a   1.000
_cell.length_b   1.000
_cell.length_c   1.000
_cell.angle_alpha   90.00
_cell.angle_beta   90.00
_cell.angle_gamma   90.00
#
_symmetry.space_group_name_H-M   'P 1'
#
loop_
_entity.id
_entity.type
_entity.pdbx_description
1 polymer ?
#
loop_
_entity_poly.entity_id
_entity_poly.type
_entity_poly.pdbx_seq_one_letter_code
_entity_poly.pdbx_strand_id
1 'polypeptide(L)'
;MMVSLWVAAVLVAASWIAFPGPASAAVDESPQGDVSVVVADDGLVQVVGWAFDRSDFGRDVRTVITVNGLTFSTTTAWRPSPYLWPYGVAGQHAFWTAFRLAPGQYDVCVTWTNVGPGSDTSAPCSTVVVSDARSASSPQGDLSVVVDDANARLIVLGWAFDHSDLYASIGVDVFVDGVSRGTWTASGASPYLAPYGVPGSHAFFGAVGIGSGGHRVCVVARDRPPGGDAIIGCRDVTASVITYDPEGALRVSMNGNGSINVTGYAFDRSDLGSPIQVGVFQSGTLTAAPVASAASPEMAPYGLGNRGVDVRLPPITRSAPISVCVIGLNIGTGSNQWLVCTDVDPRGTRPVDDQTSAGSLTVLVNKRTPLNPRQYAPPLWPMSALGLGGGEMLRPEAAVAMRDLAGEAGRWGIPLAATSGYRSFTSQAAIHDRFVRQLGRDAAEAISARPGYSEHQTGLAIDVSSPGAGCDLVECFGSTAAGRFVADHAWQFGFIVRYPQGYTGITGYDYEPWHLRYVGRDVAREMHDGGVATYEQYLGLPAAPGY
;
A
#
# COMPACT_ATOMS: atom_id res chain seq x y z
N MET A 1 -21.52 87.36 -14.11
CA MET A 1 -22.53 88.21 -13.47
C MET A 1 -23.09 87.42 -12.29
N MET A 2 -22.92 87.95 -11.08
CA MET A 2 -23.44 87.39 -9.84
C MET A 2 -24.96 87.17 -9.94
N VAL A 3 -25.48 86.15 -9.26
CA VAL A 3 -26.29 86.31 -8.04
C VAL A 3 -26.66 84.90 -7.56
N SER A 4 -26.15 84.56 -6.38
CA SER A 4 -26.67 83.52 -5.50
C SER A 4 -27.97 84.02 -4.88
N LEU A 5 -29.01 83.18 -4.81
CA LEU A 5 -29.98 83.28 -3.72
C LEU A 5 -30.55 81.90 -3.42
N TRP A 6 -30.17 81.43 -2.24
CA TRP A 6 -30.76 80.34 -1.51
C TRP A 6 -32.16 80.73 -1.04
N VAL A 7 -33.15 79.88 -1.26
CA VAL A 7 -34.27 79.70 -0.32
C VAL A 7 -34.52 78.20 -0.19
N ALA A 8 -34.50 77.75 1.06
CA ALA A 8 -34.58 76.38 1.49
C ALA A 8 -36.03 75.87 1.63
N ALA A 9 -36.12 74.56 1.48
CA ALA A 9 -37.06 73.60 2.10
C ALA A 9 -38.55 73.69 1.76
N VAL A 10 -39.08 72.61 1.17
CA VAL A 10 -39.93 71.63 1.89
C VAL A 10 -39.68 70.24 1.28
N LEU A 11 -39.35 69.29 2.17
CA LEU A 11 -39.31 67.85 1.94
C LEU A 11 -40.73 67.29 1.93
N VAL A 12 -41.11 66.53 0.90
CA VAL A 12 -41.89 65.29 1.05
C VAL A 12 -41.44 64.32 -0.06
N ALA A 13 -41.00 63.13 0.35
CA ALA A 13 -40.48 62.08 -0.52
C ALA A 13 -41.51 61.61 -1.54
N ALA A 14 -41.11 61.53 -2.80
CA ALA A 14 -41.89 60.89 -3.86
C ALA A 14 -41.86 59.36 -3.65
N SER A 15 -42.98 58.81 -3.19
CA SER A 15 -43.26 57.38 -3.23
C SER A 15 -43.37 56.94 -4.69
N TRP A 16 -42.50 56.02 -5.10
CA TRP A 16 -42.62 55.35 -6.38
C TRP A 16 -43.82 54.42 -6.36
N ILE A 17 -44.69 54.58 -7.34
CA ILE A 17 -45.83 53.72 -7.63
C ILE A 17 -45.29 52.34 -8.02
N ALA A 18 -45.54 51.33 -7.20
CA ALA A 18 -45.38 49.93 -7.57
C ALA A 18 -46.67 49.45 -8.25
N PHE A 19 -46.55 48.96 -9.49
CA PHE A 19 -47.62 48.23 -10.17
C PHE A 19 -47.96 46.96 -9.37
N PRO A 20 -49.24 46.53 -9.33
CA PRO A 20 -49.61 45.29 -8.66
C PRO A 20 -49.01 44.11 -9.43
N GLY A 21 -48.06 43.42 -8.80
CA GLY A 21 -47.62 42.11 -9.26
C GLY A 21 -48.78 41.11 -9.17
N PRO A 22 -48.76 40.02 -9.97
CA PRO A 22 -49.78 38.99 -9.91
C PRO A 22 -49.85 38.46 -8.47
N ALA A 23 -51.07 38.32 -7.93
CA ALA A 23 -51.27 37.66 -6.64
C ALA A 23 -50.61 36.28 -6.70
N SER A 24 -49.50 36.11 -5.98
CA SER A 24 -48.91 34.80 -5.75
C SER A 24 -49.99 33.95 -5.11
N ALA A 25 -50.39 32.85 -5.76
CA ALA A 25 -51.10 31.79 -5.07
C ALA A 25 -50.33 31.50 -3.77
N ALA A 26 -51.02 31.51 -2.63
CA ALA A 26 -50.39 31.17 -1.36
C ALA A 26 -49.69 29.82 -1.56
N VAL A 27 -48.38 29.80 -1.37
CA VAL A 27 -47.61 28.56 -1.46
C VAL A 27 -48.14 27.69 -0.32
N ASP A 28 -48.58 26.47 -0.63
CA ASP A 28 -48.95 25.51 0.41
C ASP A 28 -47.68 25.17 1.20
N GLU A 29 -47.63 25.72 2.42
CA GLU A 29 -46.50 25.60 3.35
C GLU A 29 -46.64 24.39 4.28
N SER A 30 -47.70 23.58 4.12
CA SER A 30 -47.95 22.37 4.91
C SER A 30 -46.83 21.31 4.79
N PRO A 31 -46.66 20.42 5.78
CA PRO A 31 -45.65 19.36 5.74
C PRO A 31 -45.76 18.49 4.51
N GLN A 32 -44.61 18.08 4.00
CA GLN A 32 -44.51 17.10 2.94
C GLN A 32 -43.68 15.92 3.40
N GLY A 33 -44.08 14.74 2.97
CA GLY A 33 -43.38 13.52 3.31
C GLY A 33 -43.74 12.39 2.39
N ASP A 34 -42.99 11.32 2.54
CA ASP A 34 -43.29 10.03 1.92
C ASP A 34 -43.09 8.92 2.96
N VAL A 35 -43.81 7.82 2.78
CA VAL A 35 -43.78 6.70 3.71
C VAL A 35 -43.83 5.37 2.96
N SER A 36 -43.00 4.44 3.43
CA SER A 36 -43.05 3.03 3.08
C SER A 36 -43.42 2.23 4.32
N VAL A 37 -44.37 1.32 4.16
CA VAL A 37 -44.77 0.36 5.19
C VAL A 37 -44.44 -1.03 4.68
N VAL A 38 -43.54 -1.73 5.38
CA VAL A 38 -43.12 -3.09 5.06
C VAL A 38 -43.55 -4.01 6.18
N VAL A 39 -44.13 -5.17 5.82
CA VAL A 39 -44.47 -6.22 6.78
C VAL A 39 -43.55 -7.40 6.54
N ALA A 40 -42.82 -7.79 7.58
CA ALA A 40 -42.05 -9.02 7.60
C ALA A 40 -42.93 -10.21 7.99
N ASP A 41 -42.50 -11.41 7.59
CA ASP A 41 -43.26 -12.65 7.76
C ASP A 41 -43.57 -13.00 9.22
N ASP A 42 -42.81 -12.43 10.17
CA ASP A 42 -42.95 -12.60 11.63
C ASP A 42 -43.92 -11.58 12.30
N GLY A 43 -44.64 -10.79 11.49
CA GLY A 43 -45.58 -9.77 11.94
C GLY A 43 -44.94 -8.46 12.40
N LEU A 44 -43.65 -8.25 12.12
CA LEU A 44 -43.02 -6.95 12.27
C LEU A 44 -43.45 -6.01 11.14
N VAL A 45 -44.13 -4.93 11.51
CA VAL A 45 -44.47 -3.81 10.64
C VAL A 45 -43.42 -2.72 10.81
N GLN A 46 -42.68 -2.43 9.74
CA GLN A 46 -41.73 -1.34 9.65
C GLN A 46 -42.35 -0.17 8.91
N VAL A 47 -42.35 1.01 9.52
CA VAL A 47 -42.81 2.26 8.91
C VAL A 47 -41.60 3.17 8.81
N VAL A 48 -41.17 3.45 7.58
CA VAL A 48 -39.99 4.27 7.28
C VAL A 48 -40.39 5.38 6.34
N GLY A 49 -39.90 6.59 6.56
CA GLY A 49 -40.21 7.70 5.71
C GLY A 49 -39.37 8.93 5.99
N TRP A 50 -39.75 10.01 5.32
CA TRP A 50 -39.21 11.33 5.60
C TRP A 50 -40.34 12.34 5.62
N ALA A 51 -40.16 13.41 6.37
CA ALA A 51 -41.07 14.55 6.35
C ALA A 51 -40.34 15.82 6.75
N PHE A 52 -40.68 16.92 6.08
CA PHE A 52 -40.23 18.26 6.42
C PHE A 52 -41.37 19.25 6.22
N ASP A 53 -41.30 20.36 6.94
CA ASP A 53 -42.25 21.47 6.80
C ASP A 53 -41.61 22.57 5.94
N ARG A 54 -42.34 23.07 4.94
CA ARG A 54 -41.80 24.06 4.01
C ARG A 54 -41.68 25.45 4.63
N SER A 55 -42.43 25.73 5.69
CA SER A 55 -42.32 26.97 6.43
C SER A 55 -41.07 27.03 7.33
N ASP A 56 -40.55 25.86 7.74
CA ASP A 56 -39.37 25.75 8.61
C ASP A 56 -38.60 24.43 8.39
N PHE A 57 -37.69 24.42 7.42
CA PHE A 57 -36.80 23.29 7.14
C PHE A 57 -35.80 22.99 8.29
N GLY A 58 -35.72 23.84 9.32
CA GLY A 58 -34.82 23.66 10.46
C GLY A 58 -35.46 22.92 11.63
N ARG A 59 -36.78 22.75 11.63
CA ARG A 59 -37.52 22.02 12.66
C ARG A 59 -37.93 20.63 12.21
N ASP A 60 -37.68 19.66 13.06
CA ASP A 60 -38.10 18.29 12.85
C ASP A 60 -39.63 18.18 12.97
N VAL A 61 -40.25 17.50 12.02
CA VAL A 61 -41.71 17.36 11.96
C VAL A 61 -42.17 16.21 12.84
N ARG A 62 -43.21 16.45 13.66
CA ARG A 62 -43.82 15.39 14.48
C ARG A 62 -44.60 14.43 13.58
N THR A 63 -44.33 13.14 13.70
CA THR A 63 -44.94 12.08 12.90
C THR A 63 -45.79 11.18 13.78
N VAL A 64 -47.08 11.11 13.50
CA VAL A 64 -48.06 10.28 14.20
C VAL A 64 -48.43 9.10 13.31
N ILE A 65 -48.32 7.88 13.86
CA ILE A 65 -48.64 6.64 13.16
C ILE A 65 -49.85 6.01 13.83
N THR A 66 -50.87 5.72 13.04
CA THR A 66 -52.10 5.08 13.50
C THR A 66 -52.27 3.71 12.86
N VAL A 67 -52.80 2.76 13.64
CA VAL A 67 -53.19 1.43 13.16
C VAL A 67 -54.70 1.29 13.37
N ASN A 68 -55.46 1.05 12.29
CA ASN A 68 -56.93 1.03 12.31
C ASN A 68 -57.55 2.27 12.96
N GLY A 69 -56.93 3.44 12.74
CA GLY A 69 -57.37 4.74 13.28
C GLY A 69 -56.99 5.02 14.74
N LEU A 70 -56.37 4.06 15.45
CA LEU A 70 -55.86 4.28 16.81
C LEU A 70 -54.40 4.73 16.77
N THR A 71 -54.05 5.76 17.53
CA THR A 71 -52.64 6.21 17.64
C THR A 71 -51.79 5.11 18.25
N PHE A 72 -50.85 4.63 17.45
CA PHE A 72 -49.97 3.53 17.82
C PHE A 72 -48.60 4.04 18.27
N SER A 73 -48.02 4.98 17.53
CA SER A 73 -46.72 5.57 17.84
C SER A 73 -46.71 7.05 17.48
N THR A 74 -45.94 7.82 18.23
CA THR A 74 -45.58 9.20 17.89
C THR A 74 -44.06 9.27 17.88
N THR A 75 -43.50 9.69 16.76
CA THR A 75 -42.06 9.94 16.59
C THR A 75 -41.84 11.33 16.02
N THR A 76 -40.58 11.71 15.77
CA THR A 76 -40.22 12.95 15.09
C THR A 76 -39.30 12.61 13.93
N ALA A 77 -39.42 13.30 12.82
CA ALA A 77 -38.54 13.16 11.66
C ALA A 77 -37.24 13.92 11.92
N TRP A 78 -36.41 13.40 12.83
CA TRP A 78 -35.15 14.02 13.29
C TRP A 78 -33.90 13.22 12.88
N ARG A 79 -34.04 12.19 12.03
CA ARG A 79 -32.93 11.29 11.67
C ARG A 79 -32.29 11.67 10.33
N PRO A 80 -31.00 11.38 10.09
CA PRO A 80 -30.36 11.67 8.81
C PRO A 80 -31.09 10.99 7.64
N SER A 81 -31.49 11.77 6.63
CA SER A 81 -32.16 11.26 5.43
C SER A 81 -31.17 11.17 4.27
N PRO A 82 -30.86 9.97 3.73
CA PRO A 82 -30.02 9.84 2.54
C PRO A 82 -30.75 10.27 1.25
N TYR A 83 -32.07 10.49 1.29
CA TYR A 83 -32.93 10.69 0.11
C TYR A 83 -33.19 12.16 -0.26
N LEU A 84 -32.99 13.09 0.67
CA LEU A 84 -33.39 14.50 0.51
C LEU A 84 -32.24 15.46 0.17
N TRP A 85 -30.99 15.04 0.44
CA TRP A 85 -29.78 15.80 0.11
C TRP A 85 -29.69 16.22 -1.39
N PRO A 86 -30.06 15.36 -2.37
CA PRO A 86 -30.05 15.75 -3.79
C PRO A 86 -31.06 16.84 -4.16
N TYR A 87 -32.07 17.08 -3.32
CA TYR A 87 -33.17 18.02 -3.57
C TYR A 87 -33.01 19.35 -2.81
N GLY A 88 -31.84 19.60 -2.22
CA GLY A 88 -31.51 20.87 -1.55
C GLY A 88 -32.14 21.06 -0.17
N VAL A 89 -32.76 20.02 0.40
CA VAL A 89 -33.32 20.06 1.75
C VAL A 89 -32.25 19.62 2.74
N ALA A 90 -31.62 20.59 3.40
CA ALA A 90 -30.62 20.35 4.45
C ALA A 90 -31.31 19.98 5.78
N GLY A 91 -30.76 19.01 6.53
CA GLY A 91 -31.25 18.63 7.86
C GLY A 91 -31.52 17.14 8.04
N GLN A 92 -32.02 16.76 9.22
CA GLN A 92 -32.28 15.37 9.61
C GLN A 92 -33.79 15.06 9.51
N HIS A 93 -34.31 14.91 8.29
CA HIS A 93 -35.77 14.86 8.03
C HIS A 93 -36.36 13.44 7.89
N ALA A 94 -35.65 12.40 8.34
CA ALA A 94 -36.13 11.01 8.27
C ALA A 94 -36.76 10.54 9.59
N PHE A 95 -37.71 9.61 9.48
CA PHE A 95 -38.24 8.85 10.60
C PHE A 95 -38.29 7.36 10.27
N TRP A 96 -38.15 6.53 11.30
CA TRP A 96 -38.50 5.12 11.22
C TRP A 96 -39.06 4.65 12.56
N THR A 97 -40.00 3.72 12.52
CA THR A 97 -40.42 2.93 13.67
C THR A 97 -40.71 1.51 13.20
N ALA A 98 -40.59 0.55 14.11
CA ALA A 98 -41.04 -0.80 13.88
C ALA A 98 -41.90 -1.25 15.05
N PHE A 99 -42.93 -2.03 14.77
CA PHE A 99 -43.82 -2.59 15.78
C PHE A 99 -44.45 -3.88 15.30
N ARG A 100 -44.91 -4.71 16.23
CA ARG A 100 -45.54 -5.99 15.90
C ARG A 100 -47.06 -5.88 15.95
N LEU A 101 -47.71 -6.50 14.97
CA LEU A 101 -49.15 -6.70 14.98
C LEU A 101 -49.45 -8.20 15.02
N ALA A 102 -50.56 -8.57 15.66
CA ALA A 102 -51.04 -9.95 15.62
C ALA A 102 -51.50 -10.29 14.19
N PRO A 103 -51.62 -11.58 13.82
CA PRO A 103 -52.17 -11.96 12.52
C PRO A 103 -53.50 -11.27 12.23
N GLY A 104 -53.64 -10.71 11.03
CA GLY A 104 -54.80 -9.91 10.66
C GLY A 104 -54.48 -8.89 9.57
N GLN A 105 -55.52 -8.20 9.11
CA GLN A 105 -55.41 -7.10 8.17
C GLN A 105 -55.54 -5.77 8.93
N TYR A 106 -54.66 -4.81 8.63
CA TYR A 106 -54.60 -3.52 9.31
C TYR A 106 -54.38 -2.39 8.32
N ASP A 107 -54.94 -1.23 8.62
CA ASP A 107 -54.64 0.03 7.92
C ASP A 107 -53.63 0.84 8.75
N VAL A 108 -52.46 1.09 8.17
CA VAL A 108 -51.40 1.89 8.76
C VAL A 108 -51.37 3.24 8.07
N CYS A 109 -51.67 4.30 8.82
CA CYS A 109 -51.66 5.67 8.32
C CYS A 109 -50.59 6.51 9.04
N VAL A 110 -50.00 7.45 8.32
CA VAL A 110 -49.00 8.37 8.87
C VAL A 110 -49.45 9.81 8.65
N THR A 111 -49.46 10.60 9.72
CA THR A 111 -49.81 12.02 9.71
C THR A 111 -48.64 12.84 10.24
N TRP A 112 -48.37 13.96 9.59
CA TRP A 112 -47.32 14.90 9.93
C TRP A 112 -47.94 16.19 10.46
N THR A 113 -47.52 16.58 11.66
CA THR A 113 -48.04 17.79 12.30
C THR A 113 -47.36 19.03 11.73
N ASN A 114 -48.16 19.99 11.28
CA ASN A 114 -47.71 21.23 10.68
C ASN A 114 -46.97 22.12 11.67
N VAL A 115 -45.89 22.72 11.19
CA VAL A 115 -45.11 23.77 11.85
C VAL A 115 -45.39 25.06 11.08
N GLY A 116 -45.69 26.17 11.74
CA GLY A 116 -45.92 27.44 11.03
C GLY A 116 -47.25 27.53 10.26
N PRO A 117 -47.35 28.33 9.18
CA PRO A 117 -48.56 28.45 8.35
C PRO A 117 -48.83 27.17 7.55
N GLY A 118 -50.07 26.68 7.57
CA GLY A 118 -50.47 25.46 6.86
C GLY A 118 -51.38 24.59 7.71
N SER A 119 -51.49 23.31 7.35
CA SER A 119 -52.28 22.31 8.08
C SER A 119 -51.59 20.96 8.10
N ASP A 120 -51.90 20.12 9.08
CA ASP A 120 -51.39 18.74 9.14
C ASP A 120 -51.68 18.00 7.83
N THR A 121 -50.72 17.19 7.38
CA THR A 121 -50.85 16.38 6.17
C THR A 121 -50.71 14.90 6.49
N SER A 122 -51.29 14.04 5.66
CA SER A 122 -51.19 12.58 5.85
C SER A 122 -50.75 11.92 4.55
N ALA A 123 -49.94 10.88 4.69
CA ALA A 123 -49.71 9.95 3.60
C ALA A 123 -50.98 9.11 3.33
N PRO A 124 -51.16 8.57 2.11
CA PRO A 124 -52.13 7.53 1.87
C PRO A 124 -51.90 6.36 2.85
N CYS A 125 -52.98 5.85 3.45
CA CYS A 125 -52.88 4.70 4.34
C CYS A 125 -52.44 3.45 3.56
N SER A 126 -51.57 2.65 4.17
CA SER A 126 -51.15 1.35 3.64
C SER A 126 -51.95 0.25 4.33
N THR A 127 -52.72 -0.51 3.56
CA THR A 127 -53.34 -1.75 4.04
C THR A 127 -52.28 -2.86 4.06
N VAL A 128 -52.05 -3.45 5.22
CA VAL A 128 -51.08 -4.52 5.42
C VAL A 128 -51.75 -5.78 5.95
N VAL A 129 -51.27 -6.94 5.48
CA VAL A 129 -51.74 -8.26 5.92
C VAL A 129 -50.60 -8.94 6.67
N VAL A 130 -50.84 -9.24 7.95
CA VAL A 130 -49.93 -10.00 8.80
C VAL A 130 -50.42 -11.44 8.86
N SER A 131 -49.63 -12.37 8.34
CA SER A 131 -49.92 -13.81 8.40
C SER A 131 -49.49 -14.43 9.73
N ASP A 132 -50.11 -15.56 10.10
CA ASP A 132 -49.79 -16.37 11.29
C ASP A 132 -48.46 -17.17 11.13
N ALA A 133 -47.58 -16.70 10.25
CA ALA A 133 -46.42 -17.41 9.80
C ALA A 133 -45.26 -17.17 10.78
N ARG A 134 -45.28 -17.86 11.93
CA ARG A 134 -44.01 -18.29 12.56
C ARG A 134 -43.32 -19.35 11.69
N SER A 135 -43.16 -19.10 10.39
CA SER A 135 -42.47 -20.00 9.48
C SER A 135 -40.97 -19.79 9.67
N ALA A 136 -40.35 -20.72 10.39
CA ALA A 136 -39.02 -21.28 10.12
C ALA A 136 -38.07 -20.35 9.32
N SER A 137 -37.80 -19.18 9.85
CA SER A 137 -37.01 -18.17 9.16
C SER A 137 -35.56 -18.42 9.51
N SER A 138 -34.86 -19.08 8.61
CA SER A 138 -33.42 -19.29 8.73
C SER A 138 -32.68 -17.98 9.05
N PRO A 139 -31.51 -18.05 9.69
CA PRO A 139 -30.71 -16.88 10.03
C PRO A 139 -30.50 -15.92 8.87
N GLN A 140 -30.52 -14.62 9.18
CA GLN A 140 -30.20 -13.54 8.25
C GLN A 140 -28.86 -12.92 8.62
N GLY A 141 -28.14 -12.41 7.63
CA GLY A 141 -26.87 -11.73 7.86
C GLY A 141 -26.39 -10.93 6.67
N ASP A 142 -25.24 -10.28 6.86
CA ASP A 142 -24.42 -9.73 5.79
C ASP A 142 -22.96 -10.15 5.97
N LEU A 143 -22.23 -10.19 4.85
CA LEU A 143 -20.84 -10.59 4.77
C LEU A 143 -20.01 -9.57 3.99
N SER A 144 -18.98 -9.06 4.66
CA SER A 144 -17.88 -8.31 4.09
C SER A 144 -16.56 -9.06 4.29
N VAL A 145 -15.75 -9.11 3.24
CA VAL A 145 -14.42 -9.75 3.26
C VAL A 145 -13.41 -8.74 2.76
N VAL A 146 -12.35 -8.52 3.51
CA VAL A 146 -11.23 -7.66 3.14
C VAL A 146 -9.98 -8.52 3.05
N VAL A 147 -9.23 -8.37 1.97
CA VAL A 147 -7.92 -9.01 1.81
C VAL A 147 -6.86 -8.13 2.47
N ASP A 148 -6.10 -8.70 3.39
CA ASP A 148 -4.88 -8.12 3.96
C ASP A 148 -3.68 -8.83 3.32
N ASP A 149 -3.29 -8.35 2.13
CA ASP A 149 -2.21 -8.94 1.32
C ASP A 149 -0.85 -8.93 2.05
N ALA A 150 -0.63 -7.96 2.94
CA ALA A 150 0.63 -7.78 3.66
C ALA A 150 0.85 -8.88 4.72
N ASN A 151 -0.23 -9.38 5.32
CA ASN A 151 -0.18 -10.39 6.37
C ASN A 151 -0.73 -11.75 5.92
N ALA A 152 -1.08 -11.88 4.63
CA ALA A 152 -1.69 -13.07 4.04
C ALA A 152 -2.95 -13.55 4.78
N ARG A 153 -3.86 -12.61 5.05
CA ARG A 153 -5.09 -12.89 5.81
C ARG A 153 -6.31 -12.37 5.07
N LEU A 154 -7.43 -13.06 5.28
CA LEU A 154 -8.76 -12.53 5.02
C LEU A 154 -9.36 -12.05 6.32
N ILE A 155 -9.72 -10.77 6.37
CA ILE A 155 -10.53 -10.21 7.43
C ILE A 155 -11.98 -10.45 7.05
N VAL A 156 -12.65 -11.29 7.82
CA VAL A 156 -14.05 -11.68 7.63
C VAL A 156 -14.86 -10.98 8.70
N LEU A 157 -15.80 -10.14 8.27
CA LEU A 157 -16.66 -9.40 9.17
C LEU A 157 -18.07 -9.30 8.62
N GLY A 158 -19.00 -9.03 9.51
CA GLY A 158 -20.40 -8.91 9.16
C GLY A 158 -21.27 -9.01 10.40
N TRP A 159 -22.52 -9.36 10.17
CA TRP A 159 -23.47 -9.61 11.23
C TRP A 159 -24.39 -10.77 10.83
N ALA A 160 -24.89 -11.49 11.82
CA ALA A 160 -25.90 -12.52 11.61
C ALA A 160 -26.79 -12.65 12.85
N PHE A 161 -28.09 -12.78 12.63
CA PHE A 161 -29.08 -13.00 13.69
C PHE A 161 -30.15 -13.99 13.21
N ASP A 162 -30.83 -14.60 14.18
CA ASP A 162 -31.93 -15.52 13.93
C ASP A 162 -33.25 -14.86 14.29
N HIS A 163 -34.22 -14.94 13.38
CA HIS A 163 -35.53 -14.32 13.53
C HIS A 163 -36.38 -14.97 14.64
N SER A 164 -36.07 -16.20 15.03
CA SER A 164 -36.71 -16.88 16.17
C SER A 164 -36.28 -16.30 17.53
N ASP A 165 -35.09 -15.71 17.62
CA ASP A 165 -34.51 -15.14 18.85
C ASP A 165 -33.59 -13.95 18.54
N LEU A 166 -34.20 -12.79 18.31
CA LEU A 166 -33.51 -11.56 17.93
C LEU A 166 -32.56 -11.00 19.01
N TYR A 167 -32.59 -11.50 20.24
CA TYR A 167 -31.74 -10.99 21.34
C TYR A 167 -30.45 -11.78 21.50
N ALA A 168 -30.41 -13.00 20.98
CA ALA A 168 -29.31 -13.89 21.23
C ALA A 168 -28.35 -13.95 20.04
N SER A 169 -27.06 -13.92 20.36
CA SER A 169 -26.01 -14.19 19.38
C SER A 169 -26.07 -15.64 18.90
N ILE A 170 -25.80 -15.84 17.62
CA ILE A 170 -25.74 -17.14 16.97
C ILE A 170 -24.31 -17.51 16.53
N GLY A 171 -24.09 -18.79 16.23
CA GLY A 171 -22.84 -19.26 15.65
C GLY A 171 -22.75 -18.92 14.16
N VAL A 172 -21.56 -18.62 13.67
CA VAL A 172 -21.27 -18.45 12.23
C VAL A 172 -20.07 -19.30 11.86
N ASP A 173 -20.24 -20.20 10.90
CA ASP A 173 -19.15 -21.00 10.35
C ASP A 173 -18.54 -20.31 9.15
N VAL A 174 -17.21 -20.17 9.18
CA VAL A 174 -16.45 -19.56 8.08
C VAL A 174 -15.80 -20.67 7.25
N PHE A 175 -16.01 -20.62 5.94
CA PHE A 175 -15.41 -21.53 4.97
C PHE A 175 -14.53 -20.75 4.01
N VAL A 176 -13.34 -21.28 3.71
CA VAL A 176 -12.46 -20.77 2.65
C VAL A 176 -12.18 -21.93 1.70
N ASP A 177 -12.51 -21.76 0.42
CA ASP A 177 -12.40 -22.78 -0.62
C ASP A 177 -13.10 -24.09 -0.26
N GLY A 178 -14.25 -23.97 0.42
CA GLY A 178 -15.05 -25.11 0.90
C GLY A 178 -14.53 -25.78 2.18
N VAL A 179 -13.38 -25.35 2.71
CA VAL A 179 -12.80 -25.88 3.96
C VAL A 179 -13.25 -25.04 5.14
N SER A 180 -13.85 -25.66 6.16
CA SER A 180 -14.23 -24.97 7.40
C SER A 180 -13.01 -24.47 8.16
N ARG A 181 -13.08 -23.24 8.66
CA ARG A 181 -12.06 -22.56 9.47
C ARG A 181 -12.48 -22.40 10.93
N GLY A 182 -13.58 -23.07 11.31
CA GLY A 182 -14.17 -23.05 12.64
C GLY A 182 -15.45 -22.20 12.73
N THR A 183 -16.08 -22.30 13.89
CA THR A 183 -17.31 -21.58 14.25
C THR A 183 -16.96 -20.38 15.11
N TRP A 184 -17.40 -19.19 14.72
CA TRP A 184 -17.34 -17.98 15.52
C TRP A 184 -18.71 -17.67 16.12
N THR A 185 -18.78 -16.76 17.07
CA THR A 185 -20.06 -16.30 17.63
C THR A 185 -20.27 -14.84 17.25
N ALA A 186 -21.41 -14.55 16.61
CA ALA A 186 -21.83 -13.21 16.23
C ALA A 186 -22.28 -12.43 17.49
N SER A 187 -21.34 -12.07 18.34
CA SER A 187 -21.57 -11.48 19.68
C SER A 187 -20.98 -10.08 19.83
N GLY A 188 -20.43 -9.52 18.75
CA GLY A 188 -19.93 -8.16 18.68
C GLY A 188 -21.05 -7.12 18.62
N ALA A 189 -20.77 -5.90 19.07
CA ALA A 189 -21.75 -4.82 19.07
C ALA A 189 -22.23 -4.48 17.65
N SER A 190 -23.55 -4.45 17.47
CA SER A 190 -24.21 -4.15 16.19
C SER A 190 -25.25 -3.03 16.35
N PRO A 191 -24.87 -1.82 16.81
CA PRO A 191 -25.82 -0.74 17.07
C PRO A 191 -26.59 -0.29 15.82
N TYR A 192 -26.04 -0.56 14.63
CA TYR A 192 -26.67 -0.30 13.34
C TYR A 192 -27.88 -1.21 13.05
N LEU A 193 -28.02 -2.34 13.75
CA LEU A 193 -29.19 -3.24 13.61
C LEU A 193 -30.36 -2.87 14.52
N ALA A 194 -30.10 -2.17 15.63
CA ALA A 194 -31.14 -1.75 16.57
C ALA A 194 -32.24 -0.87 15.92
N PRO A 195 -31.92 0.07 15.02
CA PRO A 195 -32.90 0.76 14.17
C PRO A 195 -33.89 -0.13 13.44
N TYR A 196 -33.48 -1.34 13.06
CA TYR A 196 -34.26 -2.31 12.28
C TYR A 196 -35.03 -3.30 13.16
N GLY A 197 -35.05 -3.09 14.48
CA GLY A 197 -35.79 -3.95 15.41
C GLY A 197 -35.04 -5.22 15.85
N VAL A 198 -33.73 -5.28 15.63
CA VAL A 198 -32.86 -6.39 16.06
C VAL A 198 -31.99 -5.92 17.23
N PRO A 199 -32.45 -6.08 18.48
CA PRO A 199 -31.71 -5.66 19.66
C PRO A 199 -30.56 -6.62 19.98
N GLY A 200 -29.52 -6.13 20.65
CA GLY A 200 -28.40 -6.96 21.09
C GLY A 200 -27.17 -6.91 20.19
N SER A 201 -26.30 -7.90 20.35
CA SER A 201 -24.99 -7.97 19.72
C SER A 201 -24.94 -9.12 18.73
N HIS A 202 -24.84 -8.77 17.45
CA HIS A 202 -24.95 -9.70 16.32
C HIS A 202 -23.81 -9.57 15.31
N ALA A 203 -22.78 -8.76 15.62
CA ALA A 203 -21.64 -8.60 14.73
C ALA A 203 -20.63 -9.74 14.93
N PHE A 204 -19.94 -10.14 13.87
CA PHE A 204 -18.76 -11.01 13.94
C PHE A 204 -17.58 -10.36 13.22
N PHE A 205 -16.39 -10.65 13.71
CA PHE A 205 -15.13 -10.20 13.16
C PHE A 205 -14.06 -11.24 13.45
N GLY A 206 -13.25 -11.58 12.46
CA GLY A 206 -12.10 -12.44 12.64
C GLY A 206 -11.20 -12.45 11.41
N ALA A 207 -10.03 -13.06 11.56
CA ALA A 207 -9.04 -13.19 10.50
C ALA A 207 -8.76 -14.67 10.21
N VAL A 208 -8.62 -15.01 8.93
CA VAL A 208 -8.26 -16.35 8.46
C VAL A 208 -7.00 -16.25 7.60
N GLY A 209 -5.98 -17.06 7.86
CA GLY A 209 -4.79 -17.13 7.02
C GLY A 209 -5.09 -17.77 5.66
N ILE A 210 -4.52 -17.21 4.58
CA ILE A 210 -4.71 -17.66 3.20
C ILE A 210 -3.41 -17.63 2.40
N GLY A 211 -3.42 -18.29 1.24
CA GLY A 211 -2.34 -18.24 0.25
C GLY A 211 -2.54 -17.11 -0.77
N SER A 212 -1.67 -17.05 -1.78
CA SER A 212 -1.89 -16.21 -2.97
C SER A 212 -2.88 -16.87 -3.93
N GLY A 213 -3.55 -16.04 -4.72
CA GLY A 213 -4.50 -16.48 -5.74
C GLY A 213 -5.96 -16.19 -5.38
N GLY A 214 -6.85 -16.76 -6.19
CA GLY A 214 -8.29 -16.63 -6.00
C GLY A 214 -8.78 -17.54 -4.86
N HIS A 215 -9.58 -16.97 -3.97
CA HIS A 215 -10.21 -17.67 -2.86
C HIS A 215 -11.71 -17.38 -2.82
N ARG A 216 -12.51 -18.38 -2.45
CA ARG A 216 -13.94 -18.21 -2.18
C ARG A 216 -14.21 -18.33 -0.68
N VAL A 217 -14.66 -17.24 -0.06
CA VAL A 217 -15.09 -17.24 1.33
C VAL A 217 -16.60 -17.36 1.39
N CYS A 218 -17.11 -18.30 2.19
CA CYS A 218 -18.54 -18.40 2.48
C CYS A 218 -18.76 -18.41 3.99
N VAL A 219 -19.82 -17.76 4.45
CA VAL A 219 -20.23 -17.77 5.87
C VAL A 219 -21.61 -18.39 5.99
N VAL A 220 -21.76 -19.32 6.92
CA VAL A 220 -23.03 -19.99 7.24
C VAL A 220 -23.41 -19.65 8.67
N ALA A 221 -24.58 -19.07 8.89
CA ALA A 221 -25.12 -18.82 10.21
C ALA A 221 -25.92 -20.03 10.71
N ARG A 222 -25.70 -20.38 11.97
CA ARG A 222 -26.33 -21.50 12.67
C ARG A 222 -27.69 -21.08 13.21
N ASP A 223 -28.70 -21.85 12.87
CA ASP A 223 -30.09 -21.59 13.26
C ASP A 223 -30.34 -21.88 14.75
N ARG A 224 -31.27 -21.13 15.33
CA ARG A 224 -31.94 -21.47 16.58
C ARG A 224 -33.35 -21.98 16.22
N PRO A 225 -33.67 -23.26 16.48
CA PRO A 225 -34.95 -23.83 16.03
C PRO A 225 -36.18 -23.05 16.53
N PRO A 226 -37.25 -22.93 15.70
CA PRO A 226 -37.49 -23.68 14.48
C PRO A 226 -36.88 -23.05 13.22
N GLY A 227 -36.22 -23.86 12.39
CA GLY A 227 -35.57 -23.40 11.16
C GLY A 227 -34.42 -24.30 10.73
N GLY A 228 -33.47 -23.75 9.98
CA GLY A 228 -32.27 -24.45 9.54
C GLY A 228 -31.17 -23.47 9.13
N ASP A 229 -29.92 -23.90 9.24
CA ASP A 229 -28.73 -23.08 8.97
C ASP A 229 -28.81 -22.38 7.60
N ALA A 230 -28.36 -21.12 7.52
CA ALA A 230 -28.42 -20.30 6.31
C ALA A 230 -27.04 -19.82 5.87
N ILE A 231 -26.79 -19.82 4.56
CA ILE A 231 -25.62 -19.16 3.97
C ILE A 231 -25.86 -17.66 3.99
N ILE A 232 -25.07 -16.94 4.80
CA ILE A 232 -25.11 -15.48 4.91
C ILE A 232 -24.57 -14.81 3.64
N GLY A 233 -23.55 -15.42 3.05
CA GLY A 233 -23.01 -14.95 1.78
C GLY A 233 -21.76 -15.70 1.39
N CYS A 234 -21.41 -15.59 0.10
CA CYS A 234 -20.11 -15.95 -0.41
C CYS A 234 -19.48 -14.75 -1.13
N ARG A 235 -18.15 -14.62 -1.02
CA ARG A 235 -17.34 -13.61 -1.72
C ARG A 235 -16.15 -14.30 -2.36
N ASP A 236 -15.98 -14.06 -3.65
CA ASP A 236 -14.74 -14.40 -4.35
C ASP A 236 -13.78 -13.22 -4.18
N VAL A 237 -12.57 -13.50 -3.70
CA VAL A 237 -11.51 -12.52 -3.49
C VAL A 237 -10.24 -13.00 -4.16
N THR A 238 -9.40 -12.09 -4.63
CA THR A 238 -8.07 -12.43 -5.15
C THR A 238 -7.05 -11.83 -4.22
N ALA A 239 -6.23 -12.68 -3.60
CA ALA A 239 -5.13 -12.24 -2.77
C ALA A 239 -3.86 -12.24 -3.61
N SER A 240 -3.20 -11.09 -3.65
CA SER A 240 -1.88 -10.93 -4.24
C SER A 240 -0.86 -11.01 -3.11
N VAL A 241 -0.96 -12.03 -2.25
CA VAL A 241 -0.09 -12.21 -1.08
C VAL A 241 1.35 -11.99 -1.51
N ILE A 242 1.89 -10.86 -1.09
CA ILE A 242 3.25 -10.48 -1.46
C ILE A 242 4.14 -11.26 -0.51
N THR A 243 4.72 -12.35 -1.01
CA THR A 243 5.70 -13.11 -0.25
C THR A 243 6.97 -12.27 -0.15
N TYR A 244 7.39 -11.98 1.08
CA TYR A 244 8.65 -11.29 1.34
C TYR A 244 9.55 -12.27 2.06
N ASP A 245 10.60 -12.73 1.38
CA ASP A 245 11.64 -13.49 2.06
C ASP A 245 12.47 -12.54 2.96
N PRO A 246 13.15 -13.06 4.00
CA PRO A 246 14.08 -12.28 4.80
C PRO A 246 15.09 -11.52 3.95
N GLU A 247 15.28 -10.26 4.29
CA GLU A 247 16.21 -9.34 3.65
C GLU A 247 17.27 -8.89 4.64
N GLY A 248 18.46 -8.62 4.14
CA GLY A 248 19.55 -8.15 4.98
C GLY A 248 20.77 -7.78 4.16
N ALA A 249 21.54 -6.83 4.66
CA ALA A 249 22.87 -6.53 4.16
C ALA A 249 23.86 -6.94 5.24
N LEU A 250 24.44 -8.13 5.09
CA LEU A 250 25.38 -8.68 6.06
C LEU A 250 26.78 -8.73 5.46
N ARG A 251 27.75 -8.31 6.26
CA ARG A 251 29.18 -8.35 5.96
C ARG A 251 29.84 -9.38 6.83
N VAL A 252 30.61 -10.27 6.20
CA VAL A 252 31.52 -11.17 6.90
C VAL A 252 32.92 -10.60 6.77
N SER A 253 33.58 -10.36 7.89
CA SER A 253 34.97 -9.89 7.93
C SER A 253 35.80 -10.79 8.83
N MET A 254 37.09 -10.87 8.56
CA MET A 254 38.04 -11.61 9.39
C MET A 254 39.07 -10.66 9.98
N ASN A 255 39.25 -10.72 11.29
CA ASN A 255 40.27 -9.96 12.00
C ASN A 255 41.63 -10.65 11.82
N GLY A 256 42.73 -9.90 11.96
CA GLY A 256 44.10 -10.44 11.83
C GLY A 256 44.47 -11.56 12.82
N ASN A 257 43.63 -11.82 13.83
CA ASN A 257 43.76 -12.95 14.75
C ASN A 257 42.91 -14.18 14.35
N GLY A 258 42.36 -14.20 13.13
CA GLY A 258 41.54 -15.29 12.59
C GLY A 258 40.09 -15.33 13.09
N SER A 259 39.67 -14.41 13.95
CA SER A 259 38.25 -14.32 14.36
C SER A 259 37.39 -13.69 13.28
N ILE A 260 36.18 -14.22 13.10
CA ILE A 260 35.24 -13.76 12.08
C ILE A 260 34.15 -12.94 12.73
N ASN A 261 33.86 -11.77 12.17
CA ASN A 261 32.74 -10.92 12.55
C ASN A 261 31.70 -10.94 11.43
N VAL A 262 30.45 -11.19 11.80
CA VAL A 262 29.28 -11.04 10.93
C VAL A 262 28.51 -9.84 11.44
N THR A 263 28.48 -8.78 10.63
CA THR A 263 27.86 -7.49 11.00
C THR A 263 26.89 -7.02 9.93
N GLY A 264 25.89 -6.23 10.29
CA GLY A 264 24.95 -5.63 9.35
C GLY A 264 23.53 -5.65 9.90
N TYR A 265 22.54 -5.87 9.05
CA TYR A 265 21.14 -5.99 9.48
C TYR A 265 20.41 -7.11 8.76
N ALA A 266 19.35 -7.60 9.38
CA ALA A 266 18.41 -8.54 8.77
C ALA A 266 16.98 -8.31 9.31
N PHE A 267 15.99 -8.34 8.43
CA PHE A 267 14.57 -8.16 8.77
C PHE A 267 13.69 -8.89 7.75
N ASP A 268 12.41 -9.04 8.06
CA ASP A 268 11.41 -9.62 7.16
C ASP A 268 10.32 -8.59 6.93
N ARG A 269 9.99 -8.29 5.68
CA ARG A 269 8.98 -7.26 5.38
C ARG A 269 7.56 -7.73 5.67
N SER A 270 7.33 -9.04 5.73
CA SER A 270 6.03 -9.56 6.11
C SER A 270 5.76 -9.42 7.62
N ASP A 271 6.79 -9.16 8.44
CA ASP A 271 6.66 -8.69 9.82
C ASP A 271 7.77 -7.71 10.21
N LEU A 272 7.51 -6.41 10.04
CA LEU A 272 8.42 -5.34 10.47
C LEU A 272 8.40 -5.09 11.98
N GLY A 273 7.46 -5.66 12.74
CA GLY A 273 7.35 -5.51 14.19
C GLY A 273 8.40 -6.32 14.94
N SER A 274 8.75 -7.50 14.42
CA SER A 274 9.61 -8.46 15.10
C SER A 274 11.02 -8.54 14.45
N PRO A 275 12.10 -8.57 15.25
CA PRO A 275 13.41 -9.04 14.78
C PRO A 275 13.35 -10.49 14.31
N ILE A 276 14.11 -10.83 13.27
CA ILE A 276 14.18 -12.22 12.78
C ILE A 276 15.29 -13.02 13.44
N GLN A 277 15.12 -14.34 13.49
CA GLN A 277 16.18 -15.27 13.82
C GLN A 277 17.14 -15.38 12.61
N VAL A 278 18.44 -15.38 12.88
CA VAL A 278 19.48 -15.54 11.86
C VAL A 278 20.32 -16.76 12.23
N GLY A 279 20.63 -17.62 11.24
CA GLY A 279 21.53 -18.76 11.40
C GLY A 279 22.86 -18.48 10.72
N VAL A 280 23.96 -18.60 11.45
CA VAL A 280 25.33 -18.38 10.95
C VAL A 280 26.06 -19.72 10.90
N PHE A 281 26.49 -20.11 9.70
CA PHE A 281 27.13 -21.39 9.40
C PHE A 281 28.59 -21.19 9.02
N GLN A 282 29.47 -22.03 9.56
CA GLN A 282 30.87 -22.16 9.13
C GLN A 282 31.06 -23.53 8.47
N SER A 283 31.47 -23.56 7.20
CA SER A 283 31.65 -24.78 6.41
C SER A 283 30.45 -25.73 6.49
N GLY A 284 29.23 -25.19 6.40
CA GLY A 284 27.98 -25.94 6.49
C GLY A 284 27.54 -26.34 7.91
N THR A 285 28.31 -26.00 8.94
CA THR A 285 27.95 -26.28 10.35
C THR A 285 27.37 -25.03 11.01
N LEU A 286 26.15 -25.12 11.55
CA LEU A 286 25.56 -24.02 12.32
C LEU A 286 26.45 -23.71 13.53
N THR A 287 26.98 -22.50 13.58
CA THR A 287 27.95 -22.06 14.59
C THR A 287 27.34 -21.04 15.56
N ALA A 288 26.43 -20.20 15.07
CA ALA A 288 25.68 -19.26 15.90
C ALA A 288 24.28 -19.08 15.34
N ALA A 289 23.33 -18.76 16.22
CA ALA A 289 21.97 -18.42 15.83
C ALA A 289 21.49 -17.19 16.63
N PRO A 290 21.93 -15.96 16.29
CA PRO A 290 21.45 -14.75 16.95
C PRO A 290 20.02 -14.38 16.50
N VAL A 291 19.34 -13.57 17.30
CA VAL A 291 18.21 -12.76 16.85
C VAL A 291 18.76 -11.42 16.36
N ALA A 292 18.34 -10.96 15.18
CA ALA A 292 18.76 -9.70 14.55
C ALA A 292 18.20 -8.47 15.30
N SER A 293 18.61 -8.28 16.54
CA SER A 293 18.07 -7.30 17.49
C SER A 293 19.10 -6.26 17.94
N ALA A 294 20.33 -6.34 17.43
CA ALA A 294 21.37 -5.36 17.74
C ALA A 294 21.04 -4.00 17.12
N ALA A 295 21.78 -2.97 17.53
CA ALA A 295 21.63 -1.64 16.93
C ALA A 295 22.05 -1.67 15.46
N SER A 296 21.20 -1.13 14.59
CA SER A 296 21.46 -0.91 13.18
C SER A 296 21.27 0.57 12.86
N PRO A 297 22.34 1.38 12.91
CA PRO A 297 22.28 2.79 12.53
C PRO A 297 21.78 2.99 11.10
N GLU A 298 22.10 2.06 10.20
CA GLU A 298 21.67 2.07 8.80
C GLU A 298 20.14 1.95 8.66
N MET A 299 19.50 1.19 9.55
CA MET A 299 18.05 0.96 9.54
C MET A 299 17.27 1.90 10.46
N ALA A 300 17.94 2.68 11.31
CA ALA A 300 17.30 3.61 12.23
C ALA A 300 16.40 4.66 11.56
N PRO A 301 16.75 5.25 10.39
CA PRO A 301 15.86 6.19 9.69
C PRO A 301 14.51 5.58 9.26
N TYR A 302 14.40 4.25 9.23
CA TYR A 302 13.19 3.53 8.81
C TYR A 302 12.36 2.99 9.98
N GLY A 303 12.69 3.37 11.23
CA GLY A 303 12.05 2.81 12.43
C GLY A 303 12.47 1.38 12.75
N LEU A 304 13.52 0.88 12.07
CA LEU A 304 14.04 -0.49 12.16
C LEU A 304 15.44 -0.52 12.78
N GLY A 305 15.76 0.45 13.63
CA GLY A 305 17.09 0.61 14.23
C GLY A 305 17.53 -0.53 15.15
N ASN A 306 16.64 -1.47 15.47
CA ASN A 306 16.90 -2.68 16.24
C ASN A 306 16.81 -3.94 15.36
N ARG A 307 17.32 -3.86 14.11
CA ARG A 307 17.42 -4.99 13.17
C ARG A 307 18.86 -5.46 12.93
N GLY A 308 19.79 -5.04 13.78
CA GLY A 308 21.21 -5.29 13.62
C GLY A 308 21.58 -6.75 13.90
N VAL A 309 22.54 -7.25 13.13
CA VAL A 309 23.28 -8.48 13.42
C VAL A 309 24.71 -8.06 13.76
N ASP A 310 25.18 -8.50 14.92
CA ASP A 310 26.57 -8.34 15.35
C ASP A 310 26.99 -9.62 16.07
N VAL A 311 27.67 -10.50 15.35
CA VAL A 311 28.10 -11.80 15.86
C VAL A 311 29.59 -11.99 15.62
N ARG A 312 30.29 -12.36 16.69
CA ARG A 312 31.67 -12.80 16.63
C ARG A 312 31.74 -14.31 16.73
N LEU A 313 32.33 -14.93 15.71
CA LEU A 313 32.60 -16.35 15.65
C LEU A 313 34.01 -16.66 16.21
N PRO A 314 34.23 -17.88 16.74
CA PRO A 314 35.54 -18.27 17.23
C PRO A 314 36.63 -18.19 16.13
N PRO A 315 37.90 -17.97 16.51
CA PRO A 315 39.00 -17.94 15.55
C PRO A 315 39.14 -19.26 14.81
N ILE A 316 39.41 -19.18 13.52
CA ILE A 316 39.78 -20.36 12.74
C ILE A 316 41.29 -20.60 12.79
N THR A 317 41.68 -21.85 12.98
CA THR A 317 43.09 -22.28 13.03
C THR A 317 43.53 -22.99 11.75
N ARG A 318 42.65 -23.11 10.75
CA ARG A 318 42.92 -23.79 9.49
C ARG A 318 43.65 -22.88 8.51
N SER A 319 44.47 -23.48 7.63
CA SER A 319 45.26 -22.80 6.60
C SER A 319 44.55 -22.65 5.25
N ALA A 320 43.33 -23.20 5.11
CA ALA A 320 42.53 -23.17 3.90
C ALA A 320 41.32 -22.23 4.07
N PRO A 321 40.82 -21.61 2.97
CA PRO A 321 39.59 -20.82 2.99
C PRO A 321 38.43 -21.60 3.60
N ILE A 322 37.56 -20.91 4.34
CA ILE A 322 36.31 -21.50 4.85
C ILE A 322 35.10 -20.69 4.39
N SER A 323 34.00 -21.38 4.13
CA SER A 323 32.72 -20.75 3.81
C SER A 323 32.01 -20.28 5.08
N VAL A 324 31.54 -19.04 5.07
CA VAL A 324 30.65 -18.47 6.08
C VAL A 324 29.36 -18.07 5.40
N CYS A 325 28.28 -18.75 5.79
CA CYS A 325 26.95 -18.53 5.25
C CYS A 325 26.00 -18.06 6.35
N VAL A 326 25.13 -17.14 6.02
CA VAL A 326 24.14 -16.59 6.94
C VAL A 326 22.77 -16.68 6.33
N ILE A 327 21.83 -17.30 7.03
CA ILE A 327 20.43 -17.46 6.62
C ILE A 327 19.54 -16.63 7.54
N GLY A 328 18.61 -15.88 6.97
CA GLY A 328 17.48 -15.27 7.68
C GLY A 328 16.33 -16.27 7.75
N LEU A 329 15.77 -16.46 8.94
CA LEU A 329 14.57 -17.26 9.12
C LEU A 329 13.34 -16.40 8.93
N ASN A 330 12.46 -16.85 8.05
CA ASN A 330 11.25 -16.16 7.65
C ASN A 330 10.24 -16.11 8.81
N ILE A 331 9.62 -14.95 9.00
CA ILE A 331 8.51 -14.74 9.92
C ILE A 331 7.33 -14.18 9.12
N GLY A 332 6.26 -14.97 8.99
CA GLY A 332 5.14 -14.60 8.11
C GLY A 332 5.18 -15.37 6.80
N THR A 333 5.02 -14.68 5.67
CA THR A 333 4.90 -15.31 4.34
C THR A 333 6.17 -15.17 3.51
N GLY A 334 6.71 -16.31 3.09
CA GLY A 334 7.97 -16.38 2.36
C GLY A 334 8.70 -17.66 2.73
N SER A 335 9.98 -17.73 2.37
CA SER A 335 10.90 -18.81 2.70
C SER A 335 12.14 -18.28 3.40
N ASN A 336 12.83 -19.15 4.14
CA ASN A 336 14.14 -18.78 4.71
C ASN A 336 15.11 -18.44 3.57
N GLN A 337 15.93 -17.41 3.76
CA GLN A 337 16.78 -16.86 2.70
C GLN A 337 18.24 -16.77 3.12
N TRP A 338 19.14 -17.24 2.25
CA TRP A 338 20.58 -17.01 2.44
C TRP A 338 20.87 -15.54 2.16
N LEU A 339 21.22 -14.81 3.22
CA LEU A 339 21.48 -13.37 3.19
C LEU A 339 22.90 -13.05 2.71
N VAL A 340 23.86 -13.90 3.08
CA VAL A 340 25.23 -13.84 2.58
C VAL A 340 25.86 -15.23 2.65
N CYS A 341 26.65 -15.59 1.64
CA CYS A 341 27.53 -16.74 1.67
C CYS A 341 28.86 -16.32 1.04
N THR A 342 29.93 -16.33 1.83
CA THR A 342 31.26 -15.92 1.34
C THR A 342 32.35 -16.78 1.94
N ASP A 343 33.41 -17.01 1.18
CA ASP A 343 34.62 -17.63 1.69
C ASP A 343 35.51 -16.58 2.36
N VAL A 344 36.15 -16.96 3.47
CA VAL A 344 37.14 -16.14 4.16
C VAL A 344 38.47 -16.91 4.25
N ASP A 345 39.57 -16.26 3.87
CA ASP A 345 40.92 -16.84 3.90
C ASP A 345 41.73 -16.29 5.09
N PRO A 346 42.13 -17.14 6.05
CA PRO A 346 42.93 -16.74 7.20
C PRO A 346 44.37 -16.30 6.88
N ARG A 347 44.84 -16.44 5.63
CA ARG A 347 46.19 -16.04 5.20
C ARG A 347 46.33 -14.58 4.78
N GLY A 348 45.26 -13.79 4.86
CA GLY A 348 45.32 -12.35 4.58
C GLY A 348 45.48 -11.99 3.10
N THR A 349 45.23 -12.92 2.18
CA THR A 349 45.03 -12.60 0.77
C THR A 349 43.55 -12.36 0.54
N ARG A 350 43.22 -11.08 0.30
CA ARG A 350 42.01 -10.48 -0.30
C ARG A 350 40.87 -11.48 -0.57
N PRO A 351 39.65 -11.29 0.00
CA PRO A 351 38.48 -12.08 -0.39
C PRO A 351 38.44 -12.15 -1.91
N VAL A 352 38.35 -13.35 -2.48
CA VAL A 352 38.02 -13.47 -3.89
C VAL A 352 36.56 -13.08 -3.97
N ASP A 353 36.31 -11.78 -4.01
CA ASP A 353 35.04 -11.16 -4.30
C ASP A 353 34.44 -11.92 -5.47
N ASP A 354 33.28 -12.56 -5.30
CA ASP A 354 32.68 -13.39 -6.35
C ASP A 354 32.42 -12.54 -7.60
N GLN A 355 33.27 -12.68 -8.62
CA GLN A 355 33.22 -11.85 -9.83
C GLN A 355 32.28 -12.43 -10.89
N THR A 356 31.68 -13.59 -10.64
CA THR A 356 31.04 -14.42 -11.68
C THR A 356 29.57 -14.68 -11.43
N SER A 357 29.12 -14.79 -10.18
CA SER A 357 27.71 -15.00 -9.89
C SER A 357 26.93 -13.71 -10.13
N ALA A 358 25.82 -13.81 -10.87
CA ALA A 358 24.99 -12.65 -11.18
C ALA A 358 24.46 -11.90 -9.94
N GLY A 359 24.32 -12.58 -8.80
CA GLY A 359 23.88 -11.98 -7.53
C GLY A 359 24.98 -11.30 -6.72
N SER A 360 26.25 -11.43 -7.09
CA SER A 360 27.35 -10.79 -6.35
C SER A 360 27.37 -9.28 -6.56
N LEU A 361 27.70 -8.52 -5.50
CA LEU A 361 27.93 -7.07 -5.60
C LEU A 361 29.14 -6.74 -6.49
N THR A 362 30.08 -7.65 -6.55
CA THR A 362 31.36 -7.50 -7.25
C THR A 362 31.38 -8.23 -8.59
N VAL A 363 30.23 -8.72 -9.08
CA VAL A 363 30.14 -9.36 -10.40
C VAL A 363 30.71 -8.47 -11.50
N LEU A 364 31.61 -9.01 -12.33
CA LEU A 364 32.07 -8.31 -13.52
C LEU A 364 31.13 -8.63 -14.68
N VAL A 365 30.56 -7.61 -15.31
CA VAL A 365 29.79 -7.76 -16.54
C VAL A 365 30.38 -6.80 -17.58
N ASN A 366 30.86 -7.34 -18.69
CA ASN A 366 31.42 -6.56 -19.80
C ASN A 366 31.32 -7.36 -21.09
N LYS A 367 31.94 -6.92 -22.20
CA LYS A 367 31.81 -7.59 -23.51
C LYS A 367 32.30 -9.05 -23.53
N ARG A 368 33.17 -9.44 -22.59
CA ARG A 368 33.71 -10.81 -22.46
C ARG A 368 33.08 -11.62 -21.34
N THR A 369 32.55 -10.96 -20.32
CA THR A 369 31.96 -11.61 -19.16
C THR A 369 30.44 -11.45 -19.16
N PRO A 370 29.70 -12.44 -19.67
CA PRO A 370 28.25 -12.45 -19.65
C PRO A 370 27.68 -12.65 -18.25
N LEU A 371 26.51 -12.04 -17.92
CA LEU A 371 25.74 -12.47 -16.74
C LEU A 371 25.38 -13.96 -16.80
N ASN A 372 25.47 -14.65 -15.67
CA ASN A 372 25.03 -16.03 -15.53
C ASN A 372 24.13 -16.19 -14.30
N PRO A 373 22.81 -16.49 -14.46
CA PRO A 373 22.11 -16.74 -15.73
C PRO A 373 21.95 -15.49 -16.60
N ARG A 374 21.83 -15.66 -17.92
CA ARG A 374 21.73 -14.52 -18.87
C ARG A 374 20.53 -13.62 -18.63
N GLN A 375 19.45 -14.15 -18.09
CA GLN A 375 18.21 -13.43 -17.82
C GLN A 375 18.05 -13.08 -16.33
N TYR A 376 19.16 -13.04 -15.58
CA TYR A 376 19.14 -12.68 -14.15
C TYR A 376 18.38 -11.38 -13.91
N ALA A 377 17.53 -11.39 -12.88
CA ALA A 377 16.79 -10.26 -12.35
C ALA A 377 16.91 -10.25 -10.82
N PRO A 378 17.50 -9.20 -10.22
CA PRO A 378 17.64 -9.09 -8.77
C PRO A 378 16.37 -8.54 -8.10
N PRO A 379 16.27 -8.57 -6.76
CA PRO A 379 15.38 -7.70 -6.00
C PRO A 379 15.72 -6.22 -6.24
N LEU A 380 14.69 -5.38 -6.34
CA LEU A 380 14.83 -3.99 -6.77
C LEU A 380 13.99 -3.02 -5.92
N TRP A 381 14.55 -1.84 -5.67
CA TRP A 381 13.90 -0.71 -4.98
C TRP A 381 13.71 0.47 -5.92
N PRO A 382 12.53 1.11 -5.90
CA PRO A 382 12.30 2.33 -6.66
C PRO A 382 13.05 3.49 -6.02
N MET A 383 13.82 4.21 -6.84
CA MET A 383 14.49 5.43 -6.43
C MET A 383 13.49 6.51 -6.00
N SER A 384 12.27 6.50 -6.56
CA SER A 384 11.21 7.44 -6.19
C SER A 384 10.79 7.32 -4.72
N ALA A 385 10.85 6.13 -4.13
CA ALA A 385 10.59 5.93 -2.70
C ALA A 385 11.68 6.57 -1.80
N LEU A 386 12.85 6.88 -2.37
CA LEU A 386 13.95 7.58 -1.72
C LEU A 386 13.98 9.08 -2.07
N GLY A 387 12.95 9.59 -2.74
CA GLY A 387 12.88 10.99 -3.18
C GLY A 387 13.84 11.32 -4.33
N LEU A 388 14.30 10.32 -5.08
CA LEU A 388 15.23 10.47 -6.20
C LEU A 388 14.62 9.91 -7.50
N GLY A 389 14.65 10.68 -8.58
CA GLY A 389 14.20 10.19 -9.90
C GLY A 389 12.70 9.92 -10.02
N GLY A 390 12.31 9.17 -11.04
CA GLY A 390 10.94 9.07 -11.57
C GLY A 390 10.55 7.71 -12.15
N GLY A 391 11.16 6.62 -11.66
CA GLY A 391 10.81 5.23 -12.02
C GLY A 391 12.01 4.27 -12.06
N GLU A 392 13.22 4.79 -11.87
CA GLU A 392 14.46 4.02 -11.86
C GLU A 392 14.48 3.08 -10.66
N MET A 393 15.02 1.89 -10.87
CA MET A 393 15.09 0.84 -9.87
C MET A 393 16.54 0.44 -9.64
N LEU A 394 16.97 0.23 -8.41
CA LEU A 394 18.30 -0.33 -8.10
C LEU A 394 18.18 -1.46 -7.11
N ARG A 395 19.20 -2.31 -7.03
CA ARG A 395 19.34 -3.20 -5.88
C ARG A 395 19.37 -2.39 -4.58
N PRO A 396 18.80 -2.90 -3.47
CA PRO A 396 18.68 -2.13 -2.23
C PRO A 396 19.99 -1.49 -1.76
N GLU A 397 21.11 -2.21 -1.86
CA GLU A 397 22.44 -1.73 -1.44
C GLU A 397 22.89 -0.52 -2.27
N ALA A 398 22.71 -0.59 -3.58
CA ALA A 398 23.04 0.51 -4.50
C ALA A 398 22.04 1.68 -4.36
N ALA A 399 20.76 1.40 -4.11
CA ALA A 399 19.73 2.42 -3.90
C ALA A 399 20.02 3.29 -2.67
N VAL A 400 20.37 2.66 -1.54
CA VAL A 400 20.74 3.36 -0.31
C VAL A 400 22.04 4.15 -0.50
N ALA A 401 23.04 3.57 -1.16
CA ALA A 401 24.28 4.27 -1.48
C ALA A 401 24.02 5.50 -2.37
N MET A 402 23.11 5.38 -3.34
CA MET A 402 22.76 6.46 -4.26
C MET A 402 22.02 7.60 -3.53
N ARG A 403 21.14 7.25 -2.58
CA ARG A 403 20.52 8.22 -1.67
C ARG A 403 21.57 9.00 -0.88
N ASP A 404 22.54 8.31 -0.30
CA ASP A 404 23.59 8.95 0.50
C ASP A 404 24.48 9.85 -0.37
N LEU A 405 24.85 9.39 -1.57
CA LEU A 405 25.62 10.17 -2.54
C LEU A 405 24.86 11.45 -2.96
N ALA A 406 23.59 11.33 -3.32
CA ALA A 406 22.76 12.47 -3.71
C ALA A 406 22.50 13.42 -2.53
N GLY A 407 22.33 12.89 -1.31
CA GLY A 407 22.15 13.68 -0.11
C GLY A 407 23.39 14.52 0.23
N GLU A 408 24.59 13.94 0.08
CA GLU A 408 25.84 14.67 0.29
C GLU A 408 26.08 15.70 -0.83
N ALA A 409 25.82 15.34 -2.09
CA ALA A 409 25.85 16.31 -3.20
C ALA A 409 24.89 17.50 -2.93
N GLY A 410 23.68 17.20 -2.45
CA GLY A 410 22.67 18.20 -2.09
C GLY A 410 23.13 19.15 -0.98
N ARG A 411 23.90 18.66 0.01
CA ARG A 411 24.52 19.51 1.05
C ARG A 411 25.53 20.51 0.49
N TRP A 412 26.12 20.19 -0.65
CA TRP A 412 27.03 21.06 -1.38
C TRP A 412 26.29 21.96 -2.38
N GLY A 413 24.95 21.92 -2.40
CA GLY A 413 24.11 22.66 -3.35
C GLY A 413 24.16 22.09 -4.77
N ILE A 414 24.57 20.82 -4.92
CA ILE A 414 24.76 20.15 -6.21
C ILE A 414 23.61 19.15 -6.42
N PRO A 415 22.59 19.48 -7.24
CA PRO A 415 21.50 18.56 -7.50
C PRO A 415 21.97 17.40 -8.39
N LEU A 416 21.68 16.18 -7.94
CA LEU A 416 21.98 14.93 -8.63
C LEU A 416 20.69 14.12 -8.76
N ALA A 417 20.38 13.66 -9.97
CA ALA A 417 19.18 12.89 -10.24
C ALA A 417 19.51 11.54 -10.91
N ALA A 418 18.75 10.51 -10.55
CA ALA A 418 18.76 9.24 -11.26
C ALA A 418 18.04 9.40 -12.61
N THR A 419 18.62 8.83 -13.67
CA THR A 419 18.07 8.89 -15.04
C THR A 419 17.81 7.50 -15.63
N SER A 420 18.63 6.50 -15.31
CA SER A 420 18.46 5.13 -15.81
C SER A 420 19.13 4.12 -14.87
N GLY A 421 18.32 3.26 -14.24
CA GLY A 421 18.77 2.23 -13.29
C GLY A 421 18.72 0.82 -13.89
N TYR A 422 18.09 -0.11 -13.19
CA TYR A 422 17.92 -1.49 -13.62
C TYR A 422 17.23 -1.59 -14.99
N ARG A 423 17.75 -2.49 -15.82
CA ARG A 423 17.21 -2.80 -17.13
C ARG A 423 17.21 -4.31 -17.36
N SER A 424 16.02 -4.88 -17.56
CA SER A 424 15.88 -6.31 -17.82
C SER A 424 16.57 -6.72 -19.13
N PHE A 425 16.89 -8.02 -19.24
CA PHE A 425 17.46 -8.61 -20.46
C PHE A 425 16.65 -8.23 -21.71
N THR A 426 15.33 -8.37 -21.64
CA THR A 426 14.40 -8.06 -22.74
C THR A 426 14.41 -6.58 -23.12
N SER A 427 14.46 -5.69 -22.12
CA SER A 427 14.54 -4.24 -22.36
C SER A 427 15.87 -3.86 -23.01
N GLN A 428 16.97 -4.46 -22.57
CA GLN A 428 18.29 -4.26 -23.19
C GLN A 428 18.32 -4.77 -24.63
N ALA A 429 17.67 -5.91 -24.93
CA ALA A 429 17.57 -6.42 -26.29
C ALA A 429 16.86 -5.42 -27.22
N ALA A 430 15.72 -4.88 -26.80
CA ALA A 430 14.97 -3.88 -27.57
C ALA A 430 15.79 -2.59 -27.81
N ILE A 431 16.54 -2.12 -26.81
CA ILE A 431 17.40 -0.94 -26.92
C ILE A 431 18.57 -1.20 -27.88
N HIS A 432 19.26 -2.33 -27.73
CA HIS A 432 20.37 -2.71 -28.59
C HIS A 432 19.91 -2.83 -30.05
N ASP A 433 18.80 -3.52 -30.31
CA ASP A 433 18.26 -3.68 -31.67
C ASP A 433 17.86 -2.35 -32.30
N ARG A 434 17.36 -1.41 -31.49
CA ARG A 434 17.07 -0.04 -31.95
C ARG A 434 18.35 0.69 -32.38
N PHE A 435 19.41 0.65 -31.56
CA PHE A 435 20.68 1.29 -31.89
C PHE A 435 21.34 0.65 -33.11
N VAL A 436 21.32 -0.68 -33.24
CA VAL A 436 21.83 -1.37 -34.43
C VAL A 436 21.10 -0.92 -35.69
N ARG A 437 19.78 -0.74 -35.64
CA ARG A 437 19.00 -0.21 -36.78
C ARG A 437 19.35 1.24 -37.13
N GLN A 438 19.69 2.06 -36.14
CA GLN A 438 19.95 3.49 -36.33
C GLN A 438 21.38 3.81 -36.74
N LEU A 439 22.35 3.10 -36.16
CA LEU A 439 23.78 3.44 -36.25
C LEU A 439 24.61 2.37 -36.98
N GLY A 440 24.04 1.19 -37.23
CA GLY A 440 24.80 0.01 -37.62
C GLY A 440 25.41 -0.70 -36.41
N ARG A 441 25.86 -1.94 -36.61
CA ARG A 441 26.27 -2.83 -35.51
C ARG A 441 27.49 -2.31 -34.74
N ASP A 442 28.55 -1.93 -35.45
CA ASP A 442 29.82 -1.56 -34.82
C ASP A 442 29.67 -0.30 -33.95
N ALA A 443 28.98 0.73 -34.45
CA ALA A 443 28.70 1.95 -33.70
C ALA A 443 27.72 1.71 -32.53
N ALA A 444 26.72 0.85 -32.71
CA ALA A 444 25.81 0.48 -31.62
C ALA A 444 26.53 -0.27 -30.49
N GLU A 445 27.42 -1.21 -30.82
CA GLU A 445 28.17 -2.00 -29.84
C GLU A 445 29.29 -1.21 -29.13
N ALA A 446 29.58 0.03 -29.55
CA ALA A 446 30.48 0.95 -28.83
C ALA A 446 29.79 1.66 -27.65
N ILE A 447 28.50 1.95 -27.77
CA ILE A 447 27.73 2.75 -26.79
C ILE A 447 26.60 1.95 -26.11
N SER A 448 26.28 0.75 -26.58
CA SER A 448 25.18 -0.06 -26.06
C SER A 448 25.58 -1.53 -25.97
N ALA A 449 25.49 -2.06 -24.76
CA ALA A 449 25.72 -3.47 -24.50
C ALA A 449 24.70 -4.38 -25.23
N ARG A 450 25.16 -5.55 -25.70
CA ARG A 450 24.30 -6.69 -26.05
C ARG A 450 23.52 -7.17 -24.81
N PRO A 451 22.30 -7.73 -24.98
CA PRO A 451 21.49 -8.19 -23.86
C PRO A 451 22.22 -9.26 -23.04
N GLY A 452 22.23 -9.08 -21.71
CA GLY A 452 23.00 -9.88 -20.73
C GLY A 452 24.45 -9.43 -20.50
N TYR A 453 24.99 -8.52 -21.33
CA TYR A 453 26.32 -7.91 -21.14
C TYR A 453 26.26 -6.48 -20.59
N SER A 454 25.07 -6.04 -20.16
CA SER A 454 24.82 -4.71 -19.60
C SER A 454 24.89 -4.75 -18.08
N GLU A 455 25.69 -3.86 -17.47
CA GLU A 455 25.73 -3.72 -16.02
C GLU A 455 24.39 -3.24 -15.43
N HIS A 456 23.55 -2.52 -16.19
CA HIS A 456 22.19 -2.17 -15.75
C HIS A 456 21.36 -3.39 -15.38
N GLN A 457 21.60 -4.56 -15.98
CA GLN A 457 20.86 -5.77 -15.63
C GLN A 457 21.22 -6.31 -14.23
N THR A 458 22.35 -5.91 -13.66
CA THR A 458 22.72 -6.26 -12.27
C THR A 458 21.90 -5.50 -11.23
N GLY A 459 21.27 -4.39 -11.61
CA GLY A 459 20.68 -3.43 -10.67
C GLY A 459 21.71 -2.67 -9.82
N LEU A 460 23.01 -2.78 -10.13
CA LEU A 460 24.11 -2.09 -9.45
C LEU A 460 24.63 -0.89 -10.26
N ALA A 461 24.17 -0.70 -11.49
CA ALA A 461 24.54 0.44 -12.33
C ALA A 461 23.42 1.48 -12.37
N ILE A 462 23.80 2.75 -12.28
CA ILE A 462 22.91 3.90 -12.33
C ILE A 462 23.53 4.99 -13.20
N ASP A 463 22.74 5.49 -14.16
CA ASP A 463 23.05 6.69 -14.89
C ASP A 463 22.51 7.90 -14.14
N VAL A 464 23.35 8.89 -13.88
CA VAL A 464 22.99 10.11 -13.16
C VAL A 464 23.06 11.36 -14.05
N SER A 465 22.26 12.36 -13.70
CA SER A 465 22.20 13.65 -14.38
C SER A 465 22.24 14.80 -13.38
N SER A 466 22.41 16.01 -13.90
CA SER A 466 22.30 17.24 -13.12
C SER A 466 21.13 18.07 -13.66
N PRO A 467 19.96 18.03 -13.00
CA PRO A 467 18.77 18.73 -13.47
C PRO A 467 19.07 20.20 -13.77
N GLY A 468 18.75 20.62 -15.00
CA GLY A 468 18.94 22.00 -15.47
C GLY A 468 20.33 22.32 -16.02
N ALA A 469 21.29 21.37 -16.01
CA ALA A 469 22.63 21.59 -16.56
C ALA A 469 22.72 21.39 -18.08
N GLY A 470 21.75 20.73 -18.72
CA GLY A 470 21.72 20.50 -20.17
C GLY A 470 22.78 19.52 -20.69
N CYS A 471 23.38 18.73 -19.80
CA CYS A 471 24.44 17.76 -20.10
C CYS A 471 24.03 16.35 -19.59
N ASP A 472 22.82 15.92 -19.93
CA ASP A 472 22.30 14.64 -19.46
C ASP A 472 22.78 13.49 -20.35
N LEU A 473 23.45 12.50 -19.74
CA LEU A 473 23.94 11.28 -20.42
C LEU A 473 24.85 11.56 -21.62
N VAL A 474 25.68 12.59 -21.50
CA VAL A 474 26.69 13.00 -22.50
C VAL A 474 27.99 13.40 -21.83
N GLU A 475 29.11 13.35 -22.54
CA GLU A 475 30.45 13.55 -21.96
C GLU A 475 30.59 14.87 -21.20
N CYS A 476 29.88 15.93 -21.61
CA CYS A 476 29.93 17.21 -20.92
C CYS A 476 29.43 17.17 -19.47
N PHE A 477 28.68 16.12 -19.06
CA PHE A 477 28.31 15.88 -17.67
C PHE A 477 29.53 15.92 -16.75
N GLY A 478 30.65 15.30 -17.15
CA GLY A 478 31.88 15.25 -16.34
C GLY A 478 32.48 16.63 -16.04
N SER A 479 32.14 17.64 -16.84
CA SER A 479 32.60 19.02 -16.63
C SER A 479 31.70 19.85 -15.70
N THR A 480 30.48 19.37 -15.41
CA THR A 480 29.52 20.03 -14.52
C THR A 480 29.92 19.90 -13.04
N ALA A 481 29.31 20.69 -12.16
CA ALA A 481 29.53 20.55 -10.72
C ALA A 481 29.16 19.14 -10.20
N ALA A 482 28.06 18.57 -10.72
CA ALA A 482 27.63 17.21 -10.39
C ALA A 482 28.61 16.15 -10.89
N GLY A 483 29.07 16.25 -12.14
CA GLY A 483 30.03 15.29 -12.69
C GLY A 483 31.37 15.30 -11.97
N ARG A 484 31.87 16.49 -11.60
CA ARG A 484 33.10 16.61 -10.78
C ARG A 484 32.89 16.04 -9.38
N PHE A 485 31.78 16.38 -8.73
CA PHE A 485 31.46 15.84 -7.41
C PHE A 485 31.39 14.31 -7.44
N VAL A 486 30.76 13.74 -8.46
CA VAL A 486 30.69 12.31 -8.67
C VAL A 486 32.08 11.71 -8.86
N ALA A 487 32.93 12.28 -9.73
CA ALA A 487 34.29 11.81 -9.93
C ALA A 487 35.14 11.82 -8.64
N ASP A 488 34.97 12.86 -7.82
CA ASP A 488 35.78 13.08 -6.60
C ASP A 488 35.26 12.33 -5.37
N HIS A 489 33.94 12.05 -5.30
CA HIS A 489 33.28 11.58 -4.07
C HIS A 489 32.47 10.29 -4.19
N ALA A 490 32.13 9.81 -5.39
CA ALA A 490 31.27 8.63 -5.55
C ALA A 490 31.83 7.37 -4.84
N TRP A 491 33.16 7.23 -4.80
CA TRP A 491 33.85 6.12 -4.16
C TRP A 491 33.57 6.03 -2.64
N GLN A 492 33.34 7.16 -1.98
CA GLN A 492 33.03 7.21 -0.55
C GLN A 492 31.73 6.47 -0.21
N PHE A 493 30.84 6.38 -1.21
CA PHE A 493 29.54 5.73 -1.13
C PHE A 493 29.53 4.35 -1.78
N GLY A 494 30.65 3.89 -2.34
CA GLY A 494 30.76 2.56 -2.97
C GLY A 494 30.50 2.52 -4.47
N PHE A 495 30.45 3.69 -5.11
CA PHE A 495 30.32 3.80 -6.57
C PHE A 495 31.66 4.12 -7.23
N ILE A 496 31.86 3.59 -8.42
CA ILE A 496 32.94 3.99 -9.34
C ILE A 496 32.35 4.60 -10.60
N VAL A 497 33.06 5.56 -11.21
CA VAL A 497 32.81 5.95 -12.60
C VAL A 497 33.27 4.79 -13.47
N ARG A 498 32.33 4.03 -14.03
CA ARG A 498 32.61 2.71 -14.60
C ARG A 498 33.46 2.74 -15.86
N TYR A 499 33.27 3.78 -16.66
CA TYR A 499 33.90 3.99 -17.95
C TYR A 499 34.66 5.33 -17.96
N PRO A 500 35.88 5.38 -17.40
CA PRO A 500 36.67 6.60 -17.29
C PRO A 500 37.35 6.99 -18.62
N GLN A 501 37.66 8.28 -18.74
CA GLN A 501 38.28 8.84 -19.94
C GLN A 501 39.64 8.20 -20.22
N GLY A 502 39.87 7.78 -21.47
CA GLY A 502 41.14 7.18 -21.92
C GLY A 502 41.27 5.68 -21.71
N TYR A 503 40.23 5.00 -21.18
CA TYR A 503 40.27 3.58 -20.86
C TYR A 503 39.38 2.68 -21.74
N THR A 504 38.88 3.19 -22.86
CA THR A 504 38.07 2.43 -23.82
C THR A 504 38.76 1.16 -24.32
N GLY A 505 40.08 1.16 -24.45
CA GLY A 505 40.87 -0.04 -24.81
C GLY A 505 40.82 -1.17 -23.77
N ILE A 506 40.41 -0.86 -22.53
CA ILE A 506 40.24 -1.83 -21.44
C ILE A 506 38.77 -2.18 -21.25
N THR A 507 37.89 -1.19 -21.12
CA THR A 507 36.47 -1.39 -20.78
C THR A 507 35.61 -1.77 -21.99
N GLY A 508 36.02 -1.33 -23.19
CA GLY A 508 35.25 -1.45 -24.43
C GLY A 508 34.15 -0.41 -24.60
N TYR A 509 34.02 0.57 -23.72
CA TYR A 509 33.03 1.65 -23.83
C TYR A 509 33.73 3.00 -23.88
N ASP A 510 33.08 3.97 -24.54
CA ASP A 510 33.51 5.36 -24.56
C ASP A 510 33.42 5.98 -23.15
N TYR A 511 33.88 7.22 -23.00
CA TYR A 511 33.85 7.91 -21.71
C TYR A 511 32.41 8.21 -21.28
N GLU A 512 31.98 7.64 -20.16
CA GLU A 512 30.63 7.85 -19.61
C GLU A 512 30.71 8.38 -18.16
N PRO A 513 30.96 9.69 -17.95
CA PRO A 513 31.06 10.26 -16.61
C PRO A 513 29.79 10.16 -15.77
N TRP A 514 28.64 9.89 -16.41
CA TRP A 514 27.36 9.71 -15.75
C TRP A 514 27.11 8.28 -15.27
N HIS A 515 27.86 7.29 -15.78
CA HIS A 515 27.57 5.88 -15.53
C HIS A 515 28.30 5.38 -14.28
N LEU A 516 27.55 5.19 -13.21
CA LEU A 516 28.07 4.76 -11.91
C LEU A 516 27.78 3.29 -11.67
N ARG A 517 28.81 2.56 -11.25
CA ARG A 517 28.70 1.15 -10.86
C ARG A 517 28.96 1.01 -9.36
N TYR A 518 27.99 0.45 -8.65
CA TYR A 518 28.15 0.07 -7.24
C TYR A 518 28.95 -1.21 -7.12
N VAL A 519 30.04 -1.14 -6.35
CA VAL A 519 30.95 -2.26 -6.05
C VAL A 519 31.12 -2.47 -4.54
N GLY A 520 30.42 -1.66 -3.73
CA GLY A 520 30.63 -1.59 -2.28
C GLY A 520 31.71 -0.60 -1.89
N ARG A 521 31.62 -0.07 -0.66
CA ARG A 521 32.52 0.99 -0.16
C ARG A 521 33.98 0.54 -0.04
N ASP A 522 34.22 -0.73 0.25
CA ASP A 522 35.58 -1.24 0.46
C ASP A 522 36.32 -1.33 -0.88
N VAL A 523 35.71 -1.96 -1.89
CA VAL A 523 36.25 -2.04 -3.25
C VAL A 523 36.45 -0.65 -3.87
N ALA A 524 35.44 0.23 -3.78
CA ALA A 524 35.55 1.57 -4.36
C ALA A 524 36.67 2.40 -3.70
N ARG A 525 36.82 2.27 -2.38
CA ARG A 525 37.93 2.90 -1.63
C ARG A 525 39.29 2.34 -2.04
N GLU A 526 39.43 1.02 -2.16
CA GLU A 526 40.68 0.40 -2.58
C GLU A 526 41.08 0.83 -4.01
N MET A 527 40.12 0.90 -4.93
CA MET A 527 40.36 1.41 -6.28
C MET A 527 40.82 2.87 -6.26
N HIS A 528 40.14 3.71 -5.48
CA HIS A 528 40.48 5.13 -5.32
C HIS A 528 41.89 5.30 -4.71
N ASP A 529 42.14 4.71 -3.55
CA ASP A 529 43.40 4.86 -2.80
C ASP A 529 44.59 4.22 -3.55
N GLY A 530 44.33 3.16 -4.31
CA GLY A 530 45.31 2.49 -5.17
C GLY A 530 45.52 3.15 -6.53
N GLY A 531 44.74 4.17 -6.90
CA GLY A 531 44.82 4.82 -8.21
C GLY A 531 44.47 3.89 -9.38
N VAL A 532 43.61 2.89 -9.17
CA VAL A 532 43.21 1.92 -10.18
C VAL A 532 41.99 2.44 -10.96
N ALA A 533 42.19 2.74 -12.24
CA ALA A 533 41.18 3.44 -13.03
C ALA A 533 39.97 2.57 -13.42
N THR A 534 40.17 1.29 -13.74
CA THR A 534 39.10 0.42 -14.24
C THR A 534 38.83 -0.76 -13.33
N TYR A 535 37.59 -1.24 -13.35
CA TYR A 535 37.20 -2.39 -12.56
C TYR A 535 37.91 -3.67 -13.05
N GLU A 536 38.09 -3.84 -14.35
CA GLU A 536 38.88 -4.92 -14.94
C GLU A 536 40.30 -4.98 -14.36
N GLN A 537 41.00 -3.84 -14.32
CA GLN A 537 42.35 -3.76 -13.75
C GLN A 537 42.36 -4.08 -12.25
N TYR A 538 41.38 -3.58 -11.50
CA TYR A 538 41.26 -3.86 -10.07
C TYR A 538 41.08 -5.35 -9.77
N LEU A 539 40.30 -6.04 -10.60
CA LEU A 539 40.07 -7.48 -10.50
C LEU A 539 41.22 -8.32 -11.08
N GLY A 540 42.17 -7.70 -11.79
CA GLY A 540 43.25 -8.40 -12.48
C GLY A 540 42.77 -9.20 -13.70
N LEU A 541 41.65 -8.80 -14.31
CA LEU A 541 41.04 -9.49 -15.43
C LEU A 541 41.42 -8.87 -16.79
N PRO A 542 41.38 -9.65 -17.90
CA PRO A 542 41.74 -9.13 -19.22
C PRO A 542 40.84 -7.99 -19.69
N ALA A 543 41.41 -7.09 -20.49
CA ALA A 543 40.67 -6.08 -21.23
C ALA A 543 39.56 -6.69 -22.11
N ALA A 544 38.45 -5.97 -22.25
CA ALA A 544 37.27 -6.35 -23.01
C ALA A 544 36.86 -5.29 -24.06
N PRO A 545 37.75 -4.87 -24.98
CA PRO A 545 37.45 -3.82 -25.96
C PRO A 545 36.33 -4.21 -26.96
N GLY A 546 36.10 -5.52 -27.13
CA GLY A 546 35.10 -6.08 -28.05
C GLY A 546 34.53 -7.41 -27.54
N TYR A 547 33.47 -7.84 -28.23
CA TYR A 547 32.76 -9.11 -27.99
C TYR A 547 33.49 -10.35 -28.52
#